data_AF-A0AAU3IRT2-F1
#
_entry.id   AF-A0AAU3IRT2-F1
#
_cell.length_a   1.000
_cell.length_b   1.000
_cell.length_c   1.000
_cell.angle_alpha   90.00
_cell.angle_beta   90.00
_cell.angle_gamma   90.00
#
_symmetry.space_group_name_H-M   'P 1'
#
loop_
_entity.id
_entity.type
_entity.pdbx_description
1 polymer ?
#
loop_
_entity_poly.entity_id
_entity_poly.type
_entity_poly.pdbx_seq_one_letter_code
_entity_poly.pdbx_strand_id
1 'polypeptide(L)' 'MSPFWKIFIAIFCYIAGIVGLGLAVLNASEKPPATTLAVVYGVVGVVFLAGGIVLSRRPRY' A
#
# COMPACT_ATOMS: atom_id res chain seq x y z
N MET A 1 -20.72 7.22 -2.76
CA MET A 1 -19.94 6.72 -1.60
C MET A 1 -20.20 7.65 -0.43
N SER A 2 -20.70 7.11 0.68
CA SER A 2 -20.80 7.89 1.92
C SER A 2 -19.40 8.31 2.38
N PRO A 3 -19.25 9.44 3.10
CA PRO A 3 -17.97 9.93 3.60
C PRO A 3 -17.19 8.86 4.39
N PHE A 4 -17.92 8.03 5.14
CA PHE A 4 -17.39 6.89 5.88
C PHE A 4 -16.63 5.90 4.98
N TRP A 5 -17.21 5.50 3.84
CA TRP A 5 -16.60 4.53 2.93
C TRP A 5 -15.30 5.05 2.30
N LYS A 6 -15.23 6.36 2.01
CA LYS A 6 -13.99 6.98 1.50
C LYS A 6 -12.87 6.94 2.51
N ILE A 7 -13.18 7.26 3.78
CA ILE A 7 -12.20 7.23 4.88
C ILE A 7 -11.73 5.79 5.12
N PHE A 8 -12.66 4.83 5.14
CA PHE A 8 -12.34 3.41 5.32
C PHE A 8 -11.36 2.91 4.25
N ILE A 9 -11.63 3.20 2.97
CA ILE A 9 -10.76 2.76 1.88
C ILE A 9 -9.41 3.48 1.91
N ALA A 10 -9.38 4.77 2.30
CA ALA A 10 -8.12 5.50 2.44
C ALA A 10 -7.23 4.86 3.51
N ILE A 11 -7.80 4.55 4.69
CA ILE A 11 -7.09 3.86 5.78
C ILE A 11 -6.62 2.47 5.34
N PHE A 12 -7.51 1.70 4.69
CA PHE A 12 -7.17 0.38 4.16
C PHE A 12 -5.99 0.44 3.18
N CYS A 13 -6.00 1.42 2.26
CA CYS A 13 -4.91 1.65 1.31
C CYS A 13 -3.59 1.99 2.00
N TYR A 14 -3.62 2.79 3.08
CA TYR A 14 -2.42 3.11 3.85
C TYR A 14 -1.84 1.87 4.55
N ILE A 15 -2.68 1.08 5.22
CA ILE A 15 -2.24 -0.13 5.92
C ILE A 15 -1.69 -1.15 4.92
N ALA A 16 -2.42 -1.40 3.82
CA ALA A 16 -1.98 -2.30 2.76
C ALA A 16 -0.66 -1.85 2.13
N GLY A 17 -0.48 -0.54 1.92
CA GLY A 17 0.77 0.03 1.41
C GLY A 17 1.97 -0.22 2.32
N ILE A 18 1.82 0.04 3.62
CA ILE A 18 2.89 -0.17 4.62
C ILE A 18 3.22 -1.66 4.75
N VAL A 19 2.21 -2.53 4.82
CA VAL A 19 2.40 -3.99 4.91
C VAL A 19 3.08 -4.54 3.65
N GLY A 20 2.68 -4.08 2.46
CA GLY A 20 3.30 -4.46 1.19
C GLY A 20 4.78 -4.07 1.11
N LEU A 21 5.13 -2.86 1.56
CA LEU A 21 6.53 -2.44 1.67
C LEU A 21 7.32 -3.26 2.69
N GLY A 22 6.71 -3.58 3.84
CA GLY A 22 7.32 -4.46 4.84
C GLY A 22 7.62 -5.86 4.28
N LEU A 23 6.65 -6.47 3.58
CA LEU A 23 6.83 -7.76 2.92
C LEU A 23 7.88 -7.70 1.81
N ALA A 24 7.98 -6.59 1.08
CA ALA A 24 9.03 -6.39 0.08
C ALA A 24 10.42 -6.45 0.71
N VAL A 25 10.62 -5.75 1.83
CA VAL A 25 11.89 -5.73 2.57
C VAL A 25 12.21 -7.11 3.15
N LEU A 26 11.22 -7.80 3.70
CA LEU A 26 11.39 -9.15 4.24
C LEU A 26 11.81 -10.14 3.14
N ASN A 27 11.10 -10.18 2.01
CA ASN A 27 11.44 -11.06 0.88
C ASN A 27 12.80 -10.72 0.24
N ALA A 28 13.18 -9.44 0.23
CA ALA A 28 14.50 -9.02 -0.24
C ALA A 28 15.62 -9.44 0.73
N SER A 29 15.31 -9.63 2.00
CA SER A 29 16.26 -9.99 3.06
C SER A 29 16.42 -11.50 3.24
N GLU A 30 15.58 -12.32 2.60
CA GLU A 30 15.70 -13.78 2.61
C GLU A 30 16.96 -14.25 1.86
N LYS A 31 17.46 -15.44 2.23
CA LYS A 31 18.57 -16.12 1.56
C LYS A 31 18.13 -17.52 1.15
N PRO A 32 18.01 -17.83 -0.15
CA PRO A 32 18.28 -16.97 -1.31
C PRO A 32 17.25 -15.82 -1.45
N PRO A 33 17.65 -14.66 -2.00
CA PRO A 33 16.78 -13.49 -2.09
C PRO A 33 15.64 -13.73 -3.09
N ALA A 34 14.40 -13.70 -2.60
CA ALA A 34 13.19 -13.82 -3.41
C ALA A 34 12.86 -12.49 -4.10
N THR A 35 13.77 -12.04 -4.97
CA THR A 35 13.73 -10.71 -5.63
C THR A 35 12.44 -10.46 -6.42
N THR A 36 11.90 -11.46 -7.12
CA THR A 36 10.63 -11.33 -7.84
C THR A 36 9.46 -11.01 -6.89
N LEU A 37 9.38 -11.71 -5.75
CA LEU A 37 8.34 -11.46 -4.76
C LEU A 37 8.52 -10.10 -4.09
N ALA A 38 9.76 -9.74 -3.76
CA ALA A 38 10.09 -8.43 -3.18
C ALA A 38 9.64 -7.28 -4.08
N VAL A 39 9.90 -7.36 -5.39
CA VAL A 39 9.47 -6.33 -6.35
C VAL A 39 7.95 -6.28 -6.47
N VAL A 40 7.27 -7.43 -6.55
CA VAL A 40 5.80 -7.47 -6.65
C VAL A 40 5.14 -6.85 -5.42
N TYR A 41 5.54 -7.27 -4.21
CA TYR A 41 5.00 -6.70 -2.97
C TYR A 41 5.33 -5.21 -2.83
N GLY A 42 6.51 -4.78 -3.27
CA GLY A 42 6.93 -3.38 -3.28
C GLY A 42 6.06 -2.53 -4.21
N VAL A 43 5.88 -2.96 -5.46
CA VAL A 43 5.07 -2.24 -6.46
C VAL A 43 3.61 -2.18 -6.02
N VAL A 44 3.04 -3.30 -5.57
CA VAL A 44 1.66 -3.33 -5.06
C VAL A 44 1.50 -2.40 -3.85
N GLY A 45 2.46 -2.43 -2.92
CA GLY A 45 2.48 -1.53 -1.76
C GLY A 45 2.49 -0.05 -2.16
N VAL A 46 3.37 0.34 -3.09
CA VAL A 46 3.45 1.73 -3.58
C VAL A 46 2.17 2.16 -4.28
N VAL A 47 1.55 1.29 -5.10
CA VAL A 47 0.28 1.59 -5.78
C VAL A 47 -0.85 1.82 -4.78
N PHE A 48 -0.96 0.98 -3.75
CA PHE A 48 -1.95 1.16 -2.69
C PHE A 48 -1.71 2.47 -1.91
N LEU A 49 -0.46 2.79 -1.60
CA LEU A 49 -0.09 4.02 -0.89
C LEU A 49 -0.41 5.27 -1.72
N ALA A 50 -0.09 5.25 -3.01
CA ALA A 50 -0.46 6.30 -3.96
C ALA A 50 -1.99 6.44 -4.09
N GLY A 51 -2.71 5.31 -4.16
CA GLY A 51 -4.16 5.27 -4.17
C GLY A 51 -4.78 5.90 -2.92
N GLY A 52 -4.26 5.57 -1.74
CA GLY A 52 -4.69 6.16 -0.46
C GLY A 52 -4.48 7.67 -0.40
N ILE A 53 -3.32 8.16 -0.88
CA ILE A 53 -3.01 9.59 -0.96
C ILE A 53 -3.97 10.31 -1.90
N VAL A 54 -4.21 9.76 -3.11
CA VAL A 54 -5.13 10.35 -4.08
C VAL A 54 -6.56 10.38 -3.54
N LEU A 55 -7.00 9.34 -2.83
CA LEU A 55 -8.33 9.27 -2.25
C LEU A 55 -8.50 10.27 -1.10
N SER A 56 -7.44 10.50 -0.32
CA SER A 56 -7.40 11.45 0.80
C SER A 56 -7.33 12.91 0.33
N ARG A 57 -6.75 13.18 -0.86
CA ARG A 57 -6.62 14.52 -1.45
C ARG A 57 -7.93 15.21 -1.87
N ARG A 58 -9.11 14.59 -1.69
CA ARG A 58 -10.41 15.30 -1.84
C ARG A 58 -11.10 15.54 -0.49
N PRO A 59 -10.67 16.55 0.29
CA PRO A 59 -11.56 17.24 1.21
C PRO A 59 -12.41 18.20 0.37
N ARG A 60 -13.54 17.72 -0.16
CA ARG A 60 -14.62 18.66 -0.52
C ARG A 60 -15.35 18.94 0.79
N TYR A 61 -14.89 20.00 1.46
CA TYR A 61 -15.64 20.68 2.52
C TYR A 61 -17.08 20.92 2.06
#